data_AF-A0A955XI51-F1
#
_entry.id   AF-A0A955XI51-F1
#
_cell.length_a   1.000
_cell.length_b   1.000
_cell.length_c   1.000
_cell.angle_alpha   90.00
_cell.angle_beta   90.00
_cell.angle_gamma   90.00
#
_symmetry.space_group_name_H-M   'P 1'
#
loop_
_entity.id
_entity.type
_entity.pdbx_description
1 polymer ?
#
loop_
_entity_poly.entity_id
_entity_poly.type
_entity_poly.pdbx_seq_one_letter_code
_entity_poly.pdbx_strand_id
1 'polypeptide(L)'
;VAVVFHVAVGLLFPIGVFPFVMLAAATVFFEPGWCRRGPAPTTPAPMPRWAPAFVGVWLAVQVALPLRFVAQPGPVNWTEVGFRFAWRVMLIDKVGRVTYRVAADDLARPVEVDPAETLTPLQARQMSTQPDLVAQYARHLAARFEAEGHRGVRVYADAFVAYNGRPSQRFVDPTADLAAASTEGTPAWILPLAHPWPARPPPF
;
A
#
# COMPACT_ATOMS: atom_id res chain seq x y z
N VAL A 1 -18.69 25.61 -11.47
CA VAL A 1 -18.54 24.39 -12.32
C VAL A 1 -17.58 23.38 -11.71
N ALA A 2 -16.30 23.72 -11.48
CA ALA A 2 -15.30 22.76 -10.95
C ALA A 2 -15.71 22.11 -9.61
N VAL A 3 -16.25 22.87 -8.65
CA VAL A 3 -16.74 22.34 -7.38
C VAL A 3 -17.86 21.32 -7.59
N VAL A 4 -18.90 21.70 -8.35
CA VAL A 4 -20.05 20.83 -8.65
C VAL A 4 -19.60 19.54 -9.34
N PHE A 5 -18.70 19.65 -10.33
CA PHE A 5 -18.14 18.49 -11.02
C PHE A 5 -17.42 17.54 -10.05
N HIS A 6 -16.49 18.03 -9.23
CA HIS A 6 -15.73 17.17 -8.32
C HIS A 6 -16.59 16.59 -7.19
N VAL A 7 -17.59 17.34 -6.71
CA VAL A 7 -18.57 16.81 -5.75
C VAL A 7 -19.39 15.68 -6.40
N ALA A 8 -19.89 15.88 -7.62
CA ALA A 8 -20.63 14.84 -8.34
C ALA A 8 -19.76 13.59 -8.57
N VAL A 9 -18.50 13.76 -8.98
CA VAL A 9 -17.54 12.65 -9.12
C VAL A 9 -17.34 11.93 -7.79
N GLY A 10 -17.20 12.65 -6.68
CA GLY A 10 -17.02 12.03 -5.35
C GLY A 10 -18.26 11.28 -4.83
N LEU A 11 -19.46 11.71 -5.22
CA LEU A 11 -20.71 11.00 -4.90
C LEU A 11 -20.91 9.75 -5.77
N LEU A 12 -20.57 9.83 -7.06
CA LEU A 12 -20.75 8.73 -8.01
C LEU A 12 -19.65 7.68 -7.92
N PHE A 13 -18.41 8.09 -7.58
CA PHE A 13 -17.26 7.21 -7.56
C PHE A 13 -16.50 7.35 -6.22
N PRO A 14 -16.52 6.32 -5.36
CA PRO A 14 -15.82 6.35 -4.07
C PRO A 14 -14.30 6.14 -4.24
N ILE A 15 -13.62 7.06 -4.93
CA ILE A 15 -12.17 7.05 -5.22
C ILE A 15 -11.39 7.73 -4.07
N GLY A 16 -11.97 7.77 -2.87
CA GLY A 16 -11.37 8.35 -1.68
C GLY A 16 -11.09 9.85 -1.81
N VAL A 17 -9.84 10.26 -1.55
CA VAL A 17 -9.44 11.69 -1.47
C VAL A 17 -9.34 12.38 -2.83
N PHE A 18 -9.37 11.62 -3.93
CA PHE A 18 -9.09 12.13 -5.27
C PHE A 18 -9.89 13.38 -5.66
N PRO A 19 -11.22 13.47 -5.45
CA PRO A 19 -11.97 14.65 -5.86
C PRO A 19 -11.53 15.94 -5.15
N PHE A 20 -11.15 15.84 -3.88
CA PHE A 20 -10.67 16.97 -3.08
C PHE A 20 -9.29 17.42 -3.53
N VAL A 21 -8.39 16.47 -3.80
CA VAL A 21 -7.03 16.76 -4.29
C VAL A 21 -7.09 17.42 -5.66
N MET A 22 -7.92 16.91 -6.57
CA MET A 22 -8.07 17.50 -7.91
C MET A 22 -8.71 18.89 -7.87
N LEU A 23 -9.68 19.11 -6.98
CA LEU A 23 -10.27 20.43 -6.78
C LEU A 23 -9.23 21.44 -6.27
N ALA A 24 -8.36 21.03 -5.35
CA ALA A 24 -7.24 21.87 -4.90
C ALA A 24 -6.21 22.08 -6.03
N ALA A 25 -5.84 21.04 -6.77
CA ALA A 25 -4.88 21.13 -7.87
C ALA A 25 -5.38 22.04 -9.01
N ALA A 26 -6.69 22.15 -9.22
CA ALA A 26 -7.27 23.04 -10.21
C ALA A 26 -6.83 24.51 -10.03
N THR A 27 -6.49 24.94 -8.80
CA THR A 27 -6.04 26.31 -8.55
C THR A 27 -4.69 26.63 -9.18
N VAL A 28 -3.91 25.62 -9.58
CA VAL A 28 -2.65 25.81 -10.33
C VAL A 28 -2.92 26.44 -11.71
N PHE A 29 -4.10 26.20 -12.27
CA PHE A 29 -4.50 26.75 -13.57
C PHE A 29 -5.19 28.12 -13.47
N PHE A 30 -5.38 28.63 -12.25
CA PHE A 30 -5.98 29.95 -12.06
C PHE A 30 -4.93 31.04 -12.18
N GLU A 31 -5.35 32.25 -12.52
CA GLU A 31 -4.43 33.39 -12.63
C GLU A 31 -3.70 33.66 -11.31
N PRO A 32 -2.42 34.05 -11.29
CA PRO A 32 -1.63 34.26 -10.06
C PRO A 32 -2.21 35.27 -9.04
N GLY A 33 -3.23 36.04 -9.43
CA GLY A 33 -3.97 36.98 -8.59
C GLY A 33 -5.32 36.49 -8.09
N TRP A 34 -5.76 35.27 -8.43
CA TRP A 34 -7.14 34.80 -8.23
C TRP A 34 -7.63 34.85 -6.77
N CYS A 35 -6.73 34.70 -5.80
CA CYS A 35 -7.00 34.77 -4.37
C CYS A 35 -6.63 36.12 -3.72
N ARG A 36 -6.08 37.06 -4.49
CA ARG A 36 -5.55 38.32 -3.96
C ARG A 36 -6.64 39.38 -3.93
N ARG A 37 -6.74 40.11 -2.81
CA ARG A 37 -7.51 41.36 -2.72
C ARG A 37 -6.56 42.54 -2.86
N GLY A 38 -6.25 42.93 -4.10
CA GLY A 38 -5.34 44.07 -4.38
C GLY A 38 -4.65 43.97 -5.75
N PRO A 39 -3.98 45.04 -6.21
CA PRO A 39 -3.28 45.05 -7.49
C PRO A 39 -2.18 43.99 -7.53
N ALA A 40 -2.07 43.28 -8.65
CA ALA A 40 -1.00 42.31 -8.86
C ALA A 40 0.34 43.06 -9.01
N PRO A 41 1.44 42.55 -8.42
CA PRO A 41 2.77 43.08 -8.72
C PRO A 41 3.03 42.90 -10.22
N THR A 42 3.26 44.01 -10.92
CA THR A 42 3.51 44.06 -12.37
C THR A 42 4.94 43.68 -12.74
N THR A 43 5.86 43.64 -11.77
CA THR A 43 7.26 43.29 -11.99
C THR A 43 7.51 41.84 -11.57
N PRO A 44 8.00 40.96 -12.46
CA PRO A 44 8.41 39.62 -12.07
C PRO A 44 9.60 39.72 -11.10
N ALA A 45 9.53 39.00 -9.98
CA ALA A 45 10.65 38.90 -9.05
C ALA A 45 11.83 38.19 -9.74
N PRO A 46 13.09 38.61 -9.48
CA PRO A 46 14.24 37.91 -10.03
C PRO A 46 14.28 36.47 -9.50
N MET A 47 14.50 35.51 -10.39
CA MET A 47 14.61 34.10 -10.00
C MET A 47 15.88 33.90 -9.17
N PRO A 48 15.79 33.27 -7.98
CA PRO A 48 16.97 33.02 -7.17
C PRO A 48 17.87 31.98 -7.85
N ARG A 49 19.20 32.12 -7.69
CA ARG A 49 20.20 31.25 -8.35
C ARG A 49 20.09 29.77 -7.98
N TRP A 50 19.47 29.44 -6.84
CA TRP A 50 19.24 28.06 -6.41
C TRP A 50 17.98 27.42 -7.03
N ALA A 51 17.05 28.22 -7.58
CA ALA A 51 15.78 27.71 -8.09
C ALA A 51 15.94 26.64 -9.20
N PRO A 52 16.83 26.80 -10.20
CA PRO A 52 17.03 25.76 -11.21
C PRO A 52 17.53 24.44 -10.61
N ALA A 53 18.45 24.51 -9.65
CA ALA A 53 18.96 23.32 -8.97
C ALA A 53 17.86 22.63 -8.15
N PHE A 54 17.06 23.40 -7.41
CA PHE A 54 15.91 22.88 -6.68
C PHE A 54 14.90 22.19 -7.61
N VAL A 55 14.53 22.83 -8.72
CA VAL A 55 13.62 22.25 -9.72
C VAL A 55 14.22 20.98 -10.32
N GLY A 56 15.51 20.97 -10.63
CA GLY A 56 16.21 19.79 -11.13
C GLY A 56 16.17 18.62 -10.16
N VAL A 57 16.47 18.86 -8.87
CA VAL A 57 16.37 17.84 -7.81
C VAL A 57 14.93 17.36 -7.64
N TRP A 58 13.97 18.28 -7.63
CA TRP A 58 12.56 17.95 -7.49
C TRP A 58 12.07 17.07 -8.65
N LEU A 59 12.41 17.41 -9.90
CA LEU A 59 12.09 16.58 -11.08
C LEU A 59 12.77 15.21 -11.00
N ALA A 60 14.03 15.15 -10.57
CA ALA A 60 14.73 13.89 -10.39
C ALA A 60 14.02 13.00 -9.36
N VAL A 61 13.54 13.54 -8.23
CA VAL A 61 12.75 12.79 -7.25
C VAL A 61 11.41 12.32 -7.83
N GLN A 62 10.70 13.19 -8.58
CA GLN A 62 9.41 12.85 -9.21
C GLN A 62 9.53 11.72 -10.25
N VAL A 63 10.73 11.48 -10.81
CA VAL A 63 11.00 10.38 -11.75
C VAL A 63 11.59 9.17 -11.03
N ALA A 64 12.58 9.36 -10.16
CA ALA A 64 13.28 8.29 -9.49
C ALA A 64 12.39 7.53 -8.51
N LEU A 65 11.56 8.24 -7.73
CA LEU A 65 10.71 7.61 -6.72
C LEU A 65 9.67 6.67 -7.37
N PRO A 66 8.97 7.05 -8.45
CA PRO A 66 8.04 6.15 -9.11
C PRO A 66 8.70 5.05 -9.94
N LEU A 67 9.94 5.23 -10.42
CA LEU A 67 10.68 4.22 -11.19
C LEU A 67 11.53 3.27 -10.32
N ARG A 68 11.64 3.51 -9.01
CA ARG A 68 12.47 2.69 -8.11
C ARG A 68 12.12 1.19 -8.12
N PHE A 69 10.91 0.83 -8.54
CA PHE A 69 10.48 -0.56 -8.65
C PHE A 69 11.28 -1.34 -9.71
N VAL A 70 11.89 -0.66 -10.69
CA VAL A 70 12.72 -1.29 -11.73
C VAL A 70 13.95 -1.98 -11.14
N ALA A 71 14.45 -1.46 -10.00
CA ALA A 71 15.58 -2.05 -9.29
C ALA A 71 15.19 -3.21 -8.37
N GLN A 72 13.89 -3.53 -8.24
CA GLN A 72 13.42 -4.56 -7.30
C GLN A 72 13.47 -5.95 -7.93
N PRO A 73 14.01 -6.95 -7.23
CA PRO A 73 14.04 -8.32 -7.73
C PRO A 73 12.62 -8.92 -7.72
N GLY A 74 12.23 -9.50 -8.85
CA GLY A 74 11.01 -10.28 -8.98
C GLY A 74 9.74 -9.46 -9.26
N PRO A 75 8.57 -10.12 -9.20
CA PRO A 75 7.30 -9.49 -9.55
C PRO A 75 6.84 -8.52 -8.45
N VAL A 76 7.09 -7.23 -8.66
CA VAL A 76 6.66 -6.12 -7.77
C VAL A 76 5.17 -6.14 -7.45
N ASN A 77 4.34 -6.59 -8.39
CA ASN A 77 2.89 -6.70 -8.15
C ASN A 77 2.53 -7.79 -7.13
N TRP A 78 3.41 -8.75 -6.90
CA TRP A 78 3.22 -9.81 -5.92
C TRP A 78 3.79 -9.39 -4.56
N THR A 79 5.07 -9.03 -4.53
CA THR A 79 5.81 -8.68 -3.30
C THR A 79 5.48 -7.28 -2.77
N GLU A 80 4.94 -6.40 -3.61
CA GLU A 80 4.64 -4.98 -3.35
C GLU A 80 5.83 -4.10 -2.94
N VAL A 81 7.04 -4.64 -2.98
CA VAL A 81 8.27 -3.90 -2.71
C VAL A 81 8.49 -2.87 -3.80
N GLY A 82 8.50 -1.59 -3.42
CA GLY A 82 8.61 -0.49 -4.38
C GLY A 82 7.32 -0.20 -5.17
N PHE A 83 6.20 -0.89 -4.89
CA PHE A 83 4.93 -0.68 -5.60
C PHE A 83 4.24 0.64 -5.24
N ARG A 84 4.26 1.04 -3.95
CA ARG A 84 3.66 2.32 -3.51
C ARG A 84 4.31 3.48 -4.24
N PHE A 85 3.52 4.46 -4.72
CA PHE A 85 4.01 5.60 -5.50
C PHE A 85 4.68 5.25 -6.85
N ALA A 86 4.66 3.98 -7.28
CA ALA A 86 5.11 3.63 -8.62
C ALA A 86 4.11 4.09 -9.67
N TRP A 87 4.58 4.36 -10.89
CA TRP A 87 3.72 4.62 -12.05
C TRP A 87 3.11 3.31 -12.58
N ARG A 88 2.29 2.66 -11.74
CA ARG A 88 1.69 1.34 -11.99
C ARG A 88 0.24 1.35 -11.53
N VAL A 89 -0.65 1.90 -12.35
CA VAL A 89 -2.07 2.01 -12.03
C VAL A 89 -2.83 0.78 -12.55
N MET A 90 -3.72 0.22 -11.73
CA MET A 90 -4.64 -0.87 -12.08
C MET A 90 -3.98 -2.12 -12.70
N LEU A 91 -2.79 -2.50 -12.23
CA LEU A 91 -2.09 -3.71 -12.69
C LEU A 91 -2.28 -4.93 -11.76
N ILE A 92 -3.06 -4.75 -10.69
CA ILE A 92 -3.20 -5.73 -9.61
C ILE A 92 -4.67 -5.86 -9.25
N ASP A 93 -5.14 -7.10 -9.31
CA ASP A 93 -6.32 -7.59 -8.62
C ASP A 93 -5.87 -8.77 -7.74
N LYS A 94 -6.07 -8.64 -6.44
CA LYS A 94 -5.71 -9.66 -5.44
C LYS A 94 -6.90 -9.93 -4.56
N VAL A 95 -7.13 -11.22 -4.31
CA VAL A 95 -8.09 -11.68 -3.30
C VAL A 95 -7.33 -12.61 -2.37
N GLY A 96 -7.36 -12.29 -1.08
CA GLY A 96 -6.59 -13.00 -0.07
C GLY A 96 -7.42 -13.42 1.12
N ARG A 97 -7.01 -14.51 1.75
CA ARG A 97 -7.49 -14.97 3.06
C ARG A 97 -6.27 -15.18 3.96
N VAL A 98 -6.36 -14.67 5.18
CA VAL A 98 -5.31 -14.79 6.18
C VAL A 98 -5.93 -15.18 7.51
N THR A 99 -5.41 -16.23 8.13
CA THR A 99 -5.66 -16.56 9.54
C THR A 99 -4.34 -16.49 10.29
N TYR A 100 -4.39 -16.14 11.58
CA TYR A 100 -3.20 -16.02 12.40
C TYR A 100 -3.16 -17.11 13.45
N ARG A 101 -1.96 -17.59 13.76
CA ARG A 101 -1.68 -18.49 14.89
C ARG A 101 -0.74 -17.78 15.83
N VAL A 102 -1.23 -17.49 17.03
CA VAL A 102 -0.46 -16.83 18.10
C VAL A 102 0.03 -17.88 19.07
N ALA A 103 1.34 -17.96 19.29
CA ALA A 103 1.97 -18.81 20.28
C ALA A 103 2.61 -17.94 21.36
N ALA A 104 2.58 -18.38 22.61
CA ALA A 104 3.26 -17.75 23.74
C ALA A 104 3.79 -18.85 24.67
N ASP A 105 4.74 -18.51 25.53
CA ASP A 105 5.45 -19.49 26.37
C ASP A 105 4.54 -20.14 27.42
N ASP A 106 3.49 -19.43 27.83
CA ASP A 106 2.48 -19.86 28.80
C ASP A 106 1.26 -20.54 28.16
N LEU A 107 1.15 -20.50 26.83
CA LEU A 107 0.06 -21.13 26.09
C LEU A 107 0.39 -22.59 25.78
N ALA A 108 -0.45 -23.52 26.25
CA ALA A 108 -0.30 -24.95 25.97
C ALA A 108 -0.44 -25.27 24.47
N ARG A 109 -1.20 -24.47 23.72
CA ARG A 109 -1.40 -24.58 22.27
C ARG A 109 -1.49 -23.20 21.64
N PRO A 110 -1.04 -23.04 20.38
CA PRO A 110 -1.26 -21.80 19.65
C PRO A 110 -2.75 -21.49 19.50
N VAL A 111 -3.11 -20.22 19.67
CA VAL A 111 -4.48 -19.71 19.50
C VAL A 111 -4.64 -19.24 18.07
N GLU A 112 -5.71 -19.67 17.41
CA GLU A 112 -6.07 -19.19 16.08
C GLU A 112 -6.90 -17.91 16.19
N VAL A 113 -6.58 -16.91 15.36
CA VAL A 113 -7.27 -15.63 15.31
C VAL A 113 -7.67 -15.33 13.88
N ASP A 114 -8.96 -15.13 13.65
CA ASP A 114 -9.49 -14.61 12.39
C ASP A 114 -9.55 -13.07 12.46
N PRO A 115 -8.80 -12.35 11.61
CA PRO A 115 -8.86 -10.89 11.53
C PRO A 115 -10.26 -10.34 11.24
N ALA A 116 -11.13 -11.09 10.57
CA ALA A 116 -12.49 -10.66 10.25
C ALA A 116 -13.38 -10.48 11.48
N GLU A 117 -13.01 -11.06 12.64
CA GLU A 117 -13.74 -10.89 13.90
C GLU A 117 -13.47 -9.53 14.56
N THR A 118 -12.37 -8.86 14.21
CA THR A 118 -11.94 -7.60 14.86
C THR A 118 -11.82 -6.43 13.89
N LEU A 119 -11.45 -6.70 12.63
CA LEU A 119 -11.30 -5.70 11.59
C LEU A 119 -12.61 -5.46 10.86
N THR A 120 -12.82 -4.24 10.40
CA THR A 120 -13.90 -3.98 9.44
C THR A 120 -13.67 -4.76 8.13
N PRO A 121 -14.72 -5.09 7.37
CA PRO A 121 -14.57 -5.84 6.10
C PRO A 121 -13.57 -5.21 5.13
N LEU A 122 -13.50 -3.88 5.08
CA LEU A 122 -12.53 -3.15 4.24
C LEU A 122 -11.09 -3.35 4.72
N GLN A 123 -10.85 -3.23 6.03
CA GLN A 123 -9.53 -3.44 6.62
C GLN A 123 -9.06 -4.89 6.44
N ALA A 124 -9.93 -5.87 6.70
CA ALA A 124 -9.62 -7.29 6.51
C ALA A 124 -9.25 -7.59 5.05
N ARG A 125 -10.02 -7.06 4.08
CA ARG A 125 -9.75 -7.22 2.65
C ARG A 125 -8.44 -6.58 2.22
N GLN A 126 -8.15 -5.36 2.71
CA GLN A 126 -6.90 -4.67 2.40
C GLN A 126 -5.70 -5.38 3.02
N MET A 127 -5.82 -5.81 4.27
CA MET A 127 -4.76 -6.49 5.00
C MET A 127 -4.44 -7.85 4.36
N SER A 128 -5.46 -8.63 3.97
CA SER A 128 -5.25 -10.01 3.49
C SER A 128 -4.46 -10.14 2.18
N THR A 129 -4.22 -9.03 1.48
CA THR A 129 -3.58 -9.00 0.15
C THR A 129 -2.26 -8.26 0.12
N GLN A 130 -2.02 -7.39 1.11
CA GLN A 130 -0.85 -6.52 1.20
C GLN A 130 0.12 -7.05 2.25
N PRO A 131 1.36 -7.41 1.87
CA PRO A 131 2.28 -8.09 2.77
C PRO A 131 2.64 -7.23 4.00
N ASP A 132 2.83 -5.93 3.81
CA ASP A 132 3.16 -5.04 4.92
C ASP A 132 2.04 -4.94 5.95
N LEU A 133 0.78 -4.96 5.52
CA LEU A 133 -0.37 -4.99 6.43
C LEU A 133 -0.52 -6.35 7.13
N VAL A 134 -0.24 -7.46 6.44
CA VAL A 134 -0.21 -8.79 7.08
C VAL A 134 0.81 -8.81 8.23
N ALA A 135 2.01 -8.29 8.00
CA ALA A 135 3.04 -8.19 9.04
C ALA A 135 2.70 -7.15 10.13
N GLN A 136 2.10 -6.02 9.74
CA GLN A 136 1.66 -5.01 10.70
C GLN A 136 0.59 -5.55 11.66
N TYR A 137 -0.39 -6.29 11.14
CA TYR A 137 -1.42 -6.91 11.97
C TYR A 137 -0.85 -8.02 12.87
N ALA A 138 0.14 -8.78 12.39
CA ALA A 138 0.86 -9.72 13.25
C ALA A 138 1.52 -9.04 14.46
N ARG A 139 2.20 -7.91 14.23
CA ARG A 139 2.78 -7.08 15.32
C ARG A 139 1.72 -6.50 16.25
N HIS A 140 0.57 -6.10 15.70
CA HIS A 140 -0.56 -5.65 16.51
C HIS A 140 -1.09 -6.76 17.43
N LEU A 141 -1.23 -8.00 16.92
CA LEU A 141 -1.62 -9.15 17.73
C LEU A 141 -0.57 -9.45 18.81
N ALA A 142 0.73 -9.41 18.47
CA ALA A 142 1.79 -9.64 19.44
C ALA A 142 1.70 -8.62 20.61
N ALA A 143 1.63 -7.33 20.28
CA ALA A 143 1.51 -6.27 21.29
C ALA A 143 0.24 -6.40 22.15
N ARG A 144 -0.87 -6.87 21.56
CA ARG A 144 -2.11 -7.13 22.29
C ARG A 144 -1.95 -8.27 23.30
N PHE A 145 -1.42 -9.42 22.88
CA PHE A 145 -1.23 -10.57 23.76
C PHE A 145 -0.19 -10.28 24.85
N GLU A 146 0.85 -9.53 24.55
CA GLU A 146 1.81 -9.05 25.56
C GLU A 146 1.14 -8.14 26.60
N ALA A 147 0.23 -7.25 26.17
CA ALA A 147 -0.56 -6.42 27.08
C ALA A 147 -1.55 -7.23 27.94
N GLU A 148 -1.99 -8.39 27.46
CA GLU A 148 -2.80 -9.36 28.21
C GLU A 148 -1.96 -10.18 29.22
N GLY A 149 -0.63 -10.04 29.20
CA GLY A 149 0.30 -10.65 30.16
C GLY A 149 1.08 -11.86 29.63
N HIS A 150 0.87 -12.24 28.36
CA HIS A 150 1.58 -13.34 27.73
C HIS A 150 3.05 -12.97 27.45
N ARG A 151 3.95 -13.96 27.52
CA ARG A 151 5.39 -13.77 27.28
C ARG A 151 5.88 -14.64 26.12
N GLY A 152 6.94 -14.17 25.44
CA GLY A 152 7.51 -14.89 24.30
C GLY A 152 6.54 -15.03 23.12
N VAL A 153 5.69 -14.02 22.91
CA VAL A 153 4.63 -14.04 21.91
C VAL A 153 5.25 -14.10 20.51
N ARG A 154 4.82 -15.09 19.73
CA ARG A 154 5.22 -15.34 18.33
C ARG A 154 3.96 -15.44 17.50
N VAL A 155 3.96 -14.79 16.34
CA VAL A 155 2.76 -14.70 15.50
C VAL A 155 3.07 -15.19 14.10
N TYR A 156 2.40 -16.28 13.75
CA TYR A 156 2.48 -16.91 12.42
C TYR A 156 1.22 -16.58 11.63
N ALA A 157 1.33 -16.47 10.31
CA ALA A 157 0.17 -16.29 9.44
C ALA A 157 0.04 -17.46 8.46
N ASP A 158 -1.18 -17.95 8.31
CA ASP A 158 -1.56 -18.78 7.18
C ASP A 158 -2.26 -17.89 6.13
N ALA A 159 -1.47 -17.42 5.16
CA ALA A 159 -1.93 -16.48 4.14
C ALA A 159 -1.94 -17.12 2.76
N PHE A 160 -3.09 -17.05 2.08
CA PHE A 160 -3.28 -17.46 0.71
C PHE A 160 -3.82 -16.31 -0.12
N VAL A 161 -3.25 -16.11 -1.32
CA VAL A 161 -3.63 -15.04 -2.23
C VAL A 161 -3.79 -15.59 -3.65
N ALA A 162 -4.91 -15.23 -4.27
CA ALA A 162 -5.12 -15.30 -5.72
C ALA A 162 -4.77 -13.94 -6.34
N TYR A 163 -4.13 -13.96 -7.51
CA TYR A 163 -3.62 -12.75 -8.17
C TYR A 163 -3.96 -12.75 -9.67
N ASN A 164 -4.60 -11.69 -10.16
CA ASN A 164 -4.97 -11.46 -11.56
C ASN A 164 -5.60 -12.70 -12.23
N GLY A 165 -6.58 -13.32 -11.58
CA GLY A 165 -7.29 -14.51 -12.09
C GLY A 165 -6.50 -15.83 -12.00
N ARG A 166 -5.29 -15.83 -11.43
CA ARG A 166 -4.53 -17.07 -11.17
C ARG A 166 -5.07 -17.81 -9.96
N PRO A 167 -4.84 -19.14 -9.87
CA PRO A 167 -5.21 -19.92 -8.69
C PRO A 167 -4.62 -19.34 -7.41
N SER A 168 -5.37 -19.50 -6.32
CA SER A 168 -4.89 -19.16 -4.98
C SER A 168 -3.64 -19.97 -4.65
N GLN A 169 -2.63 -19.32 -4.12
CA GLN A 169 -1.41 -19.95 -3.65
C GLN A 169 -0.96 -19.36 -2.32
N ARG A 170 -0.09 -20.09 -1.63
CA ARG A 170 0.49 -19.62 -0.37
C ARG A 170 1.29 -18.35 -0.59
N PHE A 171 1.00 -17.33 0.20
CA PHE A 171 1.58 -16.00 0.07
C PHE A 171 2.71 -15.75 1.08
N VAL A 172 2.53 -16.26 2.30
CA VAL A 172 3.47 -16.09 3.42
C VAL A 172 3.95 -17.45 3.91
N ASP A 173 5.22 -17.51 4.31
CA ASP A 173 5.80 -18.65 5.01
C ASP A 173 5.12 -18.85 6.38
N PRO A 174 4.40 -19.96 6.61
CA PRO A 174 3.66 -20.22 7.84
C PRO A 174 4.57 -20.51 9.04
N THR A 175 5.87 -20.67 8.83
CA THR A 175 6.86 -20.92 9.87
C THR A 175 7.61 -19.66 10.29
N ALA A 176 7.49 -18.56 9.53
CA ALA A 176 8.09 -17.29 9.85
C ALA A 176 7.30 -16.57 10.94
N ASP A 177 8.00 -16.12 12.00
CA ASP A 177 7.41 -15.25 13.01
C ASP A 177 7.33 -13.82 12.47
N LEU A 178 6.12 -13.41 12.09
CA LEU A 178 5.85 -12.11 11.49
C LEU A 178 5.90 -10.96 12.50
N ALA A 179 5.81 -11.24 13.80
CA ALA A 179 5.97 -10.21 14.83
C ALA A 179 7.41 -9.68 14.84
N ALA A 180 8.40 -10.57 14.67
CA ALA A 180 9.82 -10.25 14.63
C ALA A 180 10.39 -10.07 13.21
N ALA A 181 9.66 -10.48 12.17
CA ALA A 181 10.18 -10.44 10.81
C ALA A 181 10.40 -9.00 10.30
N SER A 182 11.55 -8.80 9.63
CA SER A 182 11.84 -7.55 8.92
C SER A 182 10.87 -7.35 7.75
N THR A 183 10.46 -6.10 7.56
CA THR A 183 9.70 -5.62 6.39
C THR A 183 10.55 -4.75 5.47
N GLU A 184 11.85 -4.66 5.71
CA GLU A 184 12.78 -3.88 4.88
C GLU A 184 13.17 -4.66 3.62
N GLY A 185 13.33 -3.95 2.50
CA GLY A 185 13.68 -4.56 1.21
C GLY A 185 12.62 -5.56 0.74
N THR A 186 13.07 -6.71 0.23
CA THR A 186 12.21 -7.84 -0.12
C THR A 186 12.22 -8.87 1.00
N PRO A 187 11.15 -8.97 1.80
CA PRO A 187 11.14 -9.85 2.95
C PRO A 187 11.18 -11.33 2.54
N ALA A 188 12.03 -12.11 3.20
CA ALA A 188 12.24 -13.53 2.90
C ALA A 188 11.00 -14.41 3.20
N TRP A 189 10.10 -13.95 4.06
CA TRP A 189 8.86 -14.65 4.41
C TRP A 189 7.75 -14.51 3.36
N ILE A 190 7.93 -13.65 2.34
CA ILE A 190 7.02 -13.61 1.18
C ILE A 190 7.44 -14.70 0.21
N LEU A 191 6.57 -15.69 0.01
CA LEU A 191 6.86 -16.79 -0.90
C LEU A 191 6.81 -16.33 -2.36
N PRO A 192 7.67 -16.89 -3.23
CA PRO A 192 7.68 -16.53 -4.64
C PRO A 192 6.38 -16.93 -5.33
N LEU A 193 6.05 -16.19 -6.38
CA LEU A 193 4.92 -16.49 -7.23
C LEU A 193 5.17 -17.78 -8.03
N ALA A 194 4.43 -18.85 -7.73
CA ALA A 194 4.68 -20.18 -8.31
C ALA A 194 4.15 -20.30 -9.75
N HIS A 195 3.04 -19.63 -10.05
CA HIS A 195 2.43 -19.62 -11.38
C HIS A 195 2.76 -18.33 -12.14
N PRO A 196 3.77 -18.33 -13.04
CA PRO A 196 3.94 -17.25 -14.02
C PRO A 196 2.69 -17.15 -14.92
N TRP A 197 2.54 -16.03 -15.62
CA TRP A 197 1.36 -15.78 -16.46
C TRP A 197 1.13 -16.96 -17.42
N PRO A 198 -0.09 -17.52 -17.50
CA PRO A 198 -0.33 -18.65 -18.39
C PRO A 198 -0.02 -18.23 -19.82
N ALA A 199 0.74 -19.04 -20.55
CA ALA A 199 1.12 -18.75 -21.94
C ALA A 199 -0.10 -18.59 -22.87
N ARG A 200 -1.28 -19.05 -22.44
CA ARG A 200 -2.58 -18.84 -23.10
C ARG A 200 -3.67 -18.48 -22.08
N PRO A 201 -4.56 -17.53 -22.38
CA PRO A 201 -5.76 -17.30 -21.58
C PRO A 201 -6.64 -18.56 -21.58
N PRO A 202 -7.43 -18.82 -20.52
CA PRO A 202 -8.40 -19.92 -20.51
C PRO A 202 -9.41 -19.75 -21.67
N PRO A 203 -9.88 -20.85 -22.28
CA PRO A 203 -10.97 -20.76 -23.24
C PRO A 203 -12.20 -20.20 -22.52
N PHE A 204 -12.81 -19.17 -23.13
CA PHE A 204 -14.07 -18.59 -22.68
C PHE A 204 -15.21 -19.61 -22.78
#